data_AF-A0A1H0MSY7-F1
#
_entry.id   AF-A0A1H0MSY7-F1
#
_cell.length_a   1.000
_cell.length_b   1.000
_cell.length_c   1.000
_cell.angle_alpha   90.00
_cell.angle_beta   90.00
_cell.angle_gamma   90.00
#
_symmetry.space_group_name_H-M   'P 1'
#
loop_
_entity.id
_entity.type
_entity.pdbx_description
1 polymer ?
#
loop_
_entity_poly.entity_id
_entity_poly.type
_entity_poly.pdbx_seq_one_letter_code
_entity_poly.pdbx_strand_id
1 'polypeptide(L)'
;MKKENMKLNRVWLSFLIYLLFFWLGSLILNQKQLVWLLLEFYVLVIDSFILWKYYRYLQPKHLIISGGLCGLYTLSELIHLTPLSIFNIILVFLSACAVMGVFAQKTKGALKWFKGNSGQSVATSIGIGIFVGLVWGAINCLLMLGSNPLQLSSVFKAFLLSLSPSIIEEIAYRTVFYAFCLSMVSGQKLQSKGQELTAYVMMTIPHILPHTVECFKNGFLSGLLEWLISVVLYLLIFGLVFAFLQRKRDIASAMVAHGTIDFMRFCLFGLPI
;
A
#
# COMPACT_ATOMS: atom_id res chain seq x y z
N MET A 1 21.53 -20.20 6.60
CA MET A 1 21.61 -18.79 7.08
C MET A 1 22.36 -17.85 6.14
N LYS A 2 23.69 -17.99 5.89
CA LYS A 2 24.45 -17.01 5.05
C LYS A 2 23.87 -16.75 3.65
N LYS A 3 23.48 -17.81 2.90
CA LYS A 3 22.87 -17.69 1.55
C LYS A 3 21.46 -17.09 1.53
N GLU A 4 20.72 -17.14 2.64
CA GLU A 4 19.36 -16.58 2.72
C GLU A 4 19.39 -15.10 3.08
N ASN A 5 20.31 -14.68 3.95
CA ASN A 5 20.54 -13.26 4.25
C ASN A 5 21.02 -12.49 3.01
N MET A 6 21.86 -13.10 2.16
CA MET A 6 22.33 -12.49 0.91
C MET A 6 21.22 -12.11 -0.08
N LYS A 7 20.03 -12.74 -0.02
CA LYS A 7 18.95 -12.45 -0.97
C LYS A 7 18.04 -11.31 -0.54
N LEU A 8 17.85 -11.09 0.77
CA LEU A 8 17.17 -9.89 1.26
C LEU A 8 18.04 -8.63 1.15
N ASN A 9 19.37 -8.78 1.08
CA ASN A 9 20.24 -7.65 0.75
C ASN A 9 19.85 -6.98 -0.58
N ARG A 10 19.29 -7.74 -1.54
CA ARG A 10 18.79 -7.17 -2.80
C ARG A 10 17.51 -6.35 -2.63
N VAL A 11 16.64 -6.75 -1.69
CA VAL A 11 15.44 -5.97 -1.33
C VAL A 11 15.84 -4.67 -0.64
N TRP A 12 16.80 -4.74 0.28
CA TRP A 12 17.37 -3.55 0.90
C TRP A 12 18.10 -2.67 -0.09
N LEU A 13 18.88 -3.24 -1.03
CA LEU A 13 19.54 -2.48 -2.07
C LEU A 13 18.54 -1.75 -2.98
N SER A 14 17.47 -2.42 -3.43
CA SER A 14 16.44 -1.76 -4.23
C SER A 14 15.75 -0.64 -3.46
N PHE A 15 15.50 -0.84 -2.17
CA PHE A 15 14.94 0.19 -1.31
C PHE A 15 15.91 1.36 -1.09
N LEU A 16 17.21 1.11 -0.91
CA LEU A 16 18.21 2.18 -0.79
C LEU A 16 18.33 2.99 -2.08
N ILE A 17 18.21 2.36 -3.24
CA ILE A 17 18.15 3.05 -4.53
C ILE A 17 16.90 3.94 -4.59
N TYR A 18 15.72 3.39 -4.24
CA TYR A 18 14.49 4.18 -4.14
C TYR A 18 14.62 5.35 -3.17
N LEU A 19 15.21 5.13 -1.99
CA LEU A 19 15.42 6.15 -0.96
C LEU A 19 16.34 7.26 -1.47
N LEU A 20 17.42 6.92 -2.20
CA LEU A 20 18.29 7.91 -2.83
C LEU A 20 17.50 8.80 -3.80
N PHE A 21 16.70 8.21 -4.69
CA PHE A 21 15.86 8.97 -5.62
C PHE A 21 14.77 9.77 -4.91
N PHE A 22 14.21 9.25 -3.82
CA PHE A 22 13.26 9.99 -2.97
C PHE A 22 13.90 11.27 -2.44
N TRP A 23 15.13 11.19 -1.91
CA TRP A 23 15.85 12.35 -1.42
C TRP A 23 16.17 13.34 -2.54
N LEU A 24 16.61 12.87 -3.71
CA LEU A 24 16.83 13.72 -4.88
C LEU A 24 15.54 14.44 -5.30
N GLY A 25 14.42 13.72 -5.41
CA GLY A 25 13.13 14.29 -5.79
C GLY A 25 12.57 15.27 -4.76
N SER A 26 12.69 14.94 -3.47
CA SER A 26 12.17 15.77 -2.38
C SER A 26 12.98 17.06 -2.19
N LEU A 27 14.31 16.98 -2.25
CA LEU A 27 15.20 18.11 -1.93
C LEU A 27 15.51 19.01 -3.12
N ILE A 28 15.66 18.44 -4.31
CA ILE A 28 16.08 19.20 -5.50
C ILE A 28 14.87 19.76 -6.22
N LEU A 29 13.81 18.95 -6.36
CA LEU A 29 12.67 19.30 -7.20
C LEU A 29 11.49 19.83 -6.39
N ASN A 30 11.38 19.48 -5.10
CA ASN A 30 10.31 19.87 -4.19
C ASN A 30 8.89 19.64 -4.80
N GLN A 31 8.75 18.58 -5.59
CA GLN A 31 7.51 18.21 -6.26
C GLN A 31 6.93 16.93 -5.68
N LYS A 32 5.85 17.06 -4.90
CA LYS A 32 5.11 15.93 -4.31
C LYS A 32 4.69 14.90 -5.37
N GLN A 33 4.12 15.36 -6.49
CA GLN A 33 3.64 14.49 -7.56
C GLN A 33 4.76 13.60 -8.15
N LEU A 34 5.97 14.15 -8.30
CA LEU A 34 7.10 13.39 -8.84
C LEU A 34 7.54 12.27 -7.88
N VAL A 35 7.49 12.51 -6.58
CA VAL A 35 7.84 11.51 -5.56
C VAL A 35 6.80 10.39 -5.50
N TRP A 36 5.52 10.70 -5.73
CA TRP A 36 4.48 9.68 -5.93
C TRP A 36 4.72 8.86 -7.19
N LEU A 37 5.00 9.51 -8.32
CA LEU A 37 5.33 8.83 -9.56
C LEU A 37 6.58 7.94 -9.42
N LEU A 38 7.56 8.36 -8.63
CA LEU A 38 8.74 7.56 -8.31
C LEU A 38 8.36 6.28 -7.54
N LEU A 39 7.44 6.35 -6.58
CA LEU A 39 6.93 5.17 -5.88
C LEU A 39 6.21 4.24 -6.86
N GLU A 40 5.32 4.77 -7.69
CA GLU A 40 4.60 3.99 -8.70
C GLU A 40 5.55 3.30 -9.68
N PHE A 41 6.58 4.01 -10.15
CA PHE A 41 7.62 3.45 -11.00
C PHE A 41 8.43 2.36 -10.27
N TYR A 42 8.77 2.57 -9.00
CA TYR A 42 9.46 1.55 -8.19
C TYR A 42 8.62 0.28 -8.05
N VAL A 43 7.31 0.42 -7.82
CA VAL A 43 6.37 -0.70 -7.77
C VAL A 43 6.29 -1.40 -9.12
N LEU A 44 6.20 -0.66 -10.22
CA LEU A 44 6.19 -1.23 -11.57
C LEU A 44 7.45 -2.06 -11.86
N VAL A 45 8.62 -1.60 -11.42
CA VAL A 45 9.88 -2.36 -11.55
C VAL A 45 9.83 -3.67 -10.75
N ILE A 46 9.30 -3.62 -9.52
CA ILE A 46 9.12 -4.82 -8.69
C ILE A 46 8.11 -5.78 -9.34
N ASP A 47 6.98 -5.29 -9.81
CA ASP A 47 5.95 -6.07 -10.49
C ASP A 47 6.50 -6.74 -11.74
N SER A 48 7.24 -6.00 -12.56
CA SER A 48 7.90 -6.52 -13.76
C SER A 48 8.87 -7.65 -13.42
N PHE A 49 9.70 -7.48 -12.38
CA PHE A 49 10.61 -8.51 -11.90
C PHE A 49 9.87 -9.76 -11.38
N ILE A 50 8.82 -9.56 -10.58
CA ILE A 50 8.02 -10.65 -10.03
C ILE A 50 7.31 -11.41 -11.16
N LEU A 51 6.63 -10.70 -12.05
CA LEU A 51 5.91 -11.29 -13.17
C LEU A 51 6.86 -12.05 -14.08
N TRP A 52 8.01 -11.49 -14.45
CA TRP A 52 9.02 -12.20 -15.23
C TRP A 52 9.40 -13.56 -14.61
N LYS A 53 9.49 -13.63 -13.27
CA LYS A 53 9.87 -14.84 -12.53
C LYS A 53 8.71 -15.80 -12.23
N TYR A 54 7.49 -15.29 -12.05
CA TYR A 54 6.35 -16.05 -11.51
C TYR A 54 5.11 -16.08 -12.41
N TYR A 55 5.11 -15.45 -13.60
CA TYR A 55 3.94 -15.41 -14.49
C TYR A 55 3.36 -16.80 -14.81
N ARG A 56 4.23 -17.83 -14.94
CA ARG A 56 3.83 -19.21 -15.23
C ARG A 56 2.92 -19.86 -14.17
N TYR A 57 2.85 -19.28 -12.97
CA TYR A 57 1.98 -19.76 -11.89
C TYR A 57 0.61 -19.07 -11.89
N LEU A 58 0.40 -18.10 -12.78
CA LEU A 58 -0.90 -17.46 -12.95
C LEU A 58 -1.88 -18.43 -13.61
N GLN A 59 -3.08 -18.45 -13.06
CA GLN A 59 -4.22 -19.21 -13.57
C GLN A 59 -5.31 -18.23 -13.99
N PRO A 60 -6.25 -18.60 -14.87
CA PRO A 60 -7.33 -17.72 -15.32
C PRO A 60 -8.11 -17.08 -14.17
N LYS A 61 -8.35 -17.82 -13.08
CA LYS A 61 -8.99 -17.28 -11.86
C LYS A 61 -8.23 -16.10 -11.24
N HIS A 62 -6.90 -16.10 -11.30
CA HIS A 62 -6.08 -15.00 -10.78
C HIS A 62 -6.26 -13.75 -11.65
N LEU A 63 -6.32 -13.91 -12.97
CA LEU A 63 -6.57 -12.80 -13.90
C LEU A 63 -7.97 -12.21 -13.71
N ILE A 64 -8.98 -13.05 -13.46
CA ILE A 64 -10.35 -12.58 -13.16
C ILE A 64 -10.37 -11.76 -11.88
N ILE A 65 -9.72 -12.21 -10.80
CA ILE A 65 -9.67 -11.47 -9.54
C ILE A 65 -8.91 -10.15 -9.71
N SER A 66 -7.74 -10.17 -10.38
CA SER A 66 -6.98 -8.95 -10.69
C SER A 66 -7.79 -7.98 -11.55
N GLY A 67 -8.53 -8.49 -12.54
CA GLY A 67 -9.45 -7.71 -13.37
C GLY A 67 -10.60 -7.11 -12.57
N GLY A 68 -11.14 -7.84 -11.59
CA GLY A 68 -12.15 -7.31 -10.67
C GLY A 68 -11.64 -6.18 -9.80
N LEU A 69 -10.45 -6.32 -9.20
CA LEU A 69 -9.81 -5.25 -8.41
C LEU A 69 -9.49 -4.02 -9.28
N CYS A 70 -8.95 -4.25 -10.47
CA CYS A 70 -8.70 -3.20 -11.47
C CYS A 70 -9.99 -2.49 -11.90
N GLY A 71 -11.08 -3.23 -12.10
CA GLY A 71 -12.40 -2.68 -12.43
C GLY A 71 -12.95 -1.81 -11.31
N LEU A 72 -12.87 -2.24 -10.05
CA LEU A 72 -13.28 -1.42 -8.90
C LEU A 72 -12.45 -0.15 -8.76
N TYR A 73 -11.13 -0.25 -8.97
CA TYR A 73 -10.24 0.91 -8.99
C TYR A 73 -10.60 1.87 -10.14
N THR A 74 -10.85 1.33 -11.34
CA THR A 74 -11.27 2.12 -12.51
C THR A 74 -12.57 2.87 -12.23
N LEU A 75 -13.57 2.24 -11.62
CA LEU A 75 -14.83 2.89 -11.26
C LEU A 75 -14.63 4.11 -10.34
N SER A 76 -13.65 4.05 -9.43
CA SER A 76 -13.25 5.20 -8.61
C SER A 76 -12.64 6.30 -9.45
N GLU A 77 -11.70 5.97 -10.33
CA GLU A 77 -10.98 6.93 -11.18
C GLU A 77 -11.85 7.58 -12.26
N LEU A 78 -12.98 6.97 -12.65
CA LEU A 78 -13.92 7.56 -13.60
C LEU A 78 -14.50 8.91 -13.13
N ILE A 79 -14.48 9.18 -11.82
CA ILE A 79 -14.91 10.47 -11.28
C ILE A 79 -13.96 11.59 -11.72
N HIS A 80 -12.65 11.29 -11.82
CA HIS A 80 -11.59 12.24 -12.20
C HIS A 80 -10.53 11.55 -13.06
N LEU A 81 -10.90 11.17 -14.29
CA LEU A 81 -10.00 10.45 -15.17
C LEU A 81 -8.89 11.37 -15.70
N THR A 82 -7.64 11.04 -15.37
CA THR A 82 -6.45 11.71 -15.91
C THR A 82 -5.57 10.71 -16.68
N PRO A 83 -4.59 11.16 -17.47
CA PRO A 83 -3.60 10.25 -18.06
C PRO A 83 -2.87 9.39 -17.01
N LEU A 84 -2.65 9.93 -15.81
CA LEU A 84 -2.04 9.20 -14.70
C LEU A 84 -2.97 8.09 -14.16
N SER A 85 -4.29 8.31 -14.18
CA SER A 85 -5.27 7.29 -13.81
C SER A 85 -5.15 6.04 -14.69
N ILE A 86 -4.88 6.18 -16.00
CA ILE A 86 -4.68 5.03 -16.91
C ILE A 86 -3.45 4.22 -16.47
N PHE A 87 -2.36 4.91 -16.14
CA PHE A 87 -1.15 4.27 -15.63
C PHE A 87 -1.42 3.51 -14.33
N ASN A 88 -2.14 4.12 -13.38
CA ASN A 88 -2.47 3.50 -12.10
C ASN A 88 -3.44 2.32 -12.22
N ILE A 89 -4.40 2.37 -13.16
CA ILE A 89 -5.26 1.23 -13.48
C ILE A 89 -4.42 0.03 -13.95
N ILE A 90 -3.45 0.27 -14.85
CA ILE A 90 -2.53 -0.77 -15.32
C ILE A 90 -1.65 -1.28 -14.16
N LEU A 91 -1.12 -0.36 -13.34
CA LEU A 91 -0.30 -0.70 -12.18
C LEU A 91 -1.05 -1.61 -11.22
N VAL A 92 -2.28 -1.28 -10.83
CA VAL A 92 -3.12 -2.10 -9.95
C VAL A 92 -3.31 -3.50 -10.51
N PHE A 93 -3.59 -3.62 -11.82
CA PHE A 93 -3.75 -4.91 -12.47
C PHE A 93 -2.45 -5.74 -12.43
N LEU A 94 -1.32 -5.13 -12.78
CA LEU A 94 0.00 -5.79 -12.76
C LEU A 94 0.40 -6.18 -11.35
N SER A 95 0.23 -5.30 -10.36
CA SER A 95 0.49 -5.54 -8.95
C SER A 95 -0.33 -6.71 -8.41
N ALA A 96 -1.63 -6.74 -8.68
CA ALA A 96 -2.50 -7.85 -8.29
C ALA A 96 -2.03 -9.17 -8.93
N CYS A 97 -1.66 -9.16 -10.21
CA CYS A 97 -1.10 -10.34 -10.89
C CYS A 97 0.24 -10.77 -10.29
N ALA A 98 1.15 -9.84 -10.02
CA ALA A 98 2.45 -10.12 -9.43
C ALA A 98 2.30 -10.81 -8.06
N VAL A 99 1.45 -10.25 -7.20
CA VAL A 99 1.10 -10.83 -5.89
C VAL A 99 0.53 -12.24 -6.05
N MET A 100 -0.46 -12.43 -6.93
CA MET A 100 -1.07 -13.74 -7.17
C MET A 100 -0.06 -14.78 -7.65
N GLY A 101 0.86 -14.40 -8.55
CA GLY A 101 1.91 -15.29 -9.07
C GLY A 101 2.85 -15.77 -7.95
N VAL A 102 3.29 -14.88 -7.06
CA VAL A 102 4.13 -15.27 -5.92
C VAL A 102 3.35 -16.16 -4.96
N PHE A 103 2.11 -15.80 -4.63
CA PHE A 103 1.31 -16.52 -3.64
C PHE A 103 0.88 -17.90 -4.12
N ALA A 104 0.66 -18.07 -5.42
CA ALA A 104 0.42 -19.38 -6.02
C ALA A 104 1.62 -20.32 -5.86
N GLN A 105 2.86 -19.81 -5.95
CA GLN A 105 4.07 -20.61 -5.80
C GLN A 105 4.56 -20.75 -4.36
N LYS A 106 4.29 -19.76 -3.50
CA LYS A 106 4.77 -19.65 -2.12
C LYS A 106 3.62 -19.71 -1.12
N THR A 107 2.77 -20.73 -1.23
CA THR A 107 1.47 -20.82 -0.54
C THR A 107 1.56 -20.74 0.98
N LYS A 108 2.62 -21.30 1.60
CA LYS A 108 2.78 -21.28 3.07
C LYS A 108 3.09 -19.90 3.64
N GLY A 109 3.72 -19.03 2.85
CA GLY A 109 4.08 -17.66 3.22
C GLY A 109 3.14 -16.61 2.64
N ALA A 110 2.20 -17.00 1.78
CA ALA A 110 1.26 -16.10 1.15
C ALA A 110 0.37 -15.40 2.18
N LEU A 111 0.11 -14.11 1.98
CA LEU A 111 -0.98 -13.45 2.68
C LEU A 111 -2.30 -14.00 2.15
N LYS A 112 -3.30 -14.05 3.02
CA LYS A 112 -4.63 -14.48 2.63
C LYS A 112 -5.40 -13.29 2.06
N TRP A 113 -6.14 -13.51 0.98
CA TRP A 113 -7.12 -12.54 0.49
C TRP A 113 -8.31 -12.42 1.43
N PHE A 114 -8.79 -13.58 1.90
CA PHE A 114 -9.71 -13.73 3.02
C PHE A 114 -9.22 -14.87 3.92
N LYS A 115 -9.36 -14.74 5.24
CA LYS A 115 -8.88 -15.77 6.19
C LYS A 115 -9.44 -17.17 5.94
N GLY A 116 -10.65 -17.24 5.38
CA GLY A 116 -11.39 -18.44 4.99
C GLY A 116 -12.48 -18.12 3.97
N ASN A 117 -13.05 -19.18 3.38
CA ASN A 117 -13.98 -19.07 2.24
C ASN A 117 -15.46 -19.10 2.63
N SER A 118 -15.79 -19.27 3.92
CA SER A 118 -17.18 -19.23 4.37
C SER A 118 -17.70 -17.80 4.42
N GLY A 119 -19.01 -17.61 4.16
CA GLY A 119 -19.65 -16.30 4.26
C GLY A 119 -19.43 -15.63 5.61
N GLN A 120 -19.45 -16.41 6.70
CA GLN A 120 -19.12 -15.92 8.05
C GLN A 120 -17.67 -15.42 8.16
N SER A 121 -16.71 -16.10 7.55
CA SER A 121 -15.30 -15.67 7.55
C SER A 121 -15.13 -14.36 6.78
N VAL A 122 -15.78 -14.22 5.64
CA VAL A 122 -15.79 -12.99 4.83
C VAL A 122 -16.41 -11.85 5.63
N ALA A 123 -17.60 -12.05 6.20
CA ALA A 123 -18.28 -11.06 7.03
C ALA A 123 -17.43 -10.64 8.23
N THR A 124 -16.71 -11.58 8.86
CA THR A 124 -15.80 -11.28 9.96
C THR A 124 -14.63 -10.41 9.50
N SER A 125 -14.05 -10.66 8.31
CA SER A 125 -12.95 -9.84 7.79
C SER A 125 -13.41 -8.42 7.46
N ILE A 126 -14.59 -8.28 6.85
CA ILE A 126 -15.21 -6.98 6.58
C ILE A 126 -15.52 -6.27 7.90
N GLY A 127 -16.14 -6.94 8.87
CA GLY A 127 -16.49 -6.37 10.17
C GLY A 127 -15.28 -5.90 10.97
N ILE A 128 -14.19 -6.68 10.99
CA ILE A 128 -12.92 -6.26 11.60
C ILE A 128 -12.36 -5.04 10.86
N GLY A 129 -12.38 -5.05 9.52
CA GLY A 129 -11.93 -3.93 8.70
C GLY A 129 -12.69 -2.64 9.03
N ILE A 130 -14.03 -2.70 9.03
CA ILE A 130 -14.89 -1.56 9.39
C ILE A 130 -14.60 -1.09 10.81
N PHE A 131 -14.52 -2.00 11.79
CA PHE A 131 -14.26 -1.61 13.17
C PHE A 131 -12.91 -0.89 13.34
N VAL A 132 -11.83 -1.45 12.79
CA VAL A 132 -10.50 -0.83 12.82
C VAL A 132 -10.51 0.50 12.07
N GLY A 133 -11.17 0.55 10.91
CA GLY A 133 -11.33 1.74 10.09
C GLY A 133 -12.12 2.85 10.79
N LEU A 134 -13.17 2.53 11.55
CA LEU A 134 -13.92 3.52 12.33
C LEU A 134 -13.10 4.08 13.48
N VAL A 135 -12.36 3.23 14.21
CA VAL A 135 -11.50 3.66 15.32
C VAL A 135 -10.40 4.60 14.82
N TRP A 136 -9.65 4.19 13.79
CA TRP A 136 -8.58 5.04 13.26
C TRP A 136 -9.09 6.19 12.41
N GLY A 137 -10.24 6.05 11.76
CA GLY A 137 -10.91 7.12 11.03
C GLY A 137 -11.35 8.23 11.98
N ALA A 138 -11.91 7.89 13.14
CA ALA A 138 -12.22 8.87 14.18
C ALA A 138 -10.97 9.61 14.67
N ILE A 139 -9.88 8.88 14.95
CA ILE A 139 -8.60 9.48 15.37
C ILE A 139 -8.03 10.38 14.27
N ASN A 140 -8.04 9.95 13.01
CA ASN A 140 -7.60 10.77 11.89
C ASN A 140 -8.44 12.04 11.74
N CYS A 141 -9.76 11.93 11.85
CA CYS A 141 -10.65 13.09 11.78
C CYS A 141 -10.41 14.06 12.95
N LEU A 142 -10.22 13.57 14.17
CA LEU A 142 -9.89 14.40 15.34
C LEU A 142 -8.58 15.18 15.14
N LEU A 143 -7.55 14.54 14.56
CA LEU A 143 -6.29 15.20 14.23
C LEU A 143 -6.48 16.25 13.12
N MET A 144 -7.36 16.00 12.14
CA MET A 144 -7.60 16.91 11.02
C MET A 144 -8.45 18.13 11.39
N LEU A 145 -9.37 18.02 12.37
CA LEU A 145 -10.24 19.12 12.81
C LEU A 145 -9.45 20.35 13.30
N GLY A 146 -8.23 20.17 13.81
CA GLY A 146 -7.38 21.28 14.25
C GLY A 146 -6.78 22.10 13.11
N SER A 147 -6.77 21.57 11.88
CA SER A 147 -5.98 22.13 10.77
C SER A 147 -6.77 22.28 9.47
N ASN A 148 -7.95 21.66 9.34
CA ASN A 148 -8.75 21.64 8.12
C ASN A 148 -10.21 22.02 8.41
N PRO A 149 -10.83 22.89 7.60
CA PRO A 149 -12.24 23.21 7.75
C PRO A 149 -13.12 22.01 7.38
N LEU A 150 -14.31 21.92 7.99
CA LEU A 150 -15.32 20.95 7.59
C LEU A 150 -15.90 21.33 6.22
N GLN A 151 -15.85 20.38 5.29
CA GLN A 151 -16.39 20.53 3.94
C GLN A 151 -17.13 19.25 3.56
N LEU A 152 -18.44 19.21 3.81
CA LEU A 152 -19.23 18.02 3.56
C LEU A 152 -19.29 17.72 2.05
N SER A 153 -19.11 16.45 1.69
CA SER A 153 -19.18 15.98 0.31
C SER A 153 -20.29 14.96 0.09
N SER A 154 -20.58 14.64 -1.17
CA SER A 154 -21.54 13.59 -1.50
C SER A 154 -21.05 12.23 -1.00
N VAL A 155 -21.85 11.58 -0.15
CA VAL A 155 -21.57 10.25 0.41
C VAL A 155 -21.23 9.24 -0.68
N PHE A 156 -21.96 9.25 -1.79
CA PHE A 156 -21.71 8.32 -2.90
C PHE A 156 -20.37 8.58 -3.58
N LYS A 157 -20.02 9.85 -3.84
CA LYS A 157 -18.71 10.20 -4.41
C LYS A 157 -17.57 9.90 -3.45
N ALA A 158 -17.75 10.19 -2.16
CA ALA A 158 -16.78 9.86 -1.12
C ALA A 158 -16.54 8.34 -1.04
N PHE A 159 -17.61 7.55 -1.10
CA PHE A 159 -17.51 6.08 -1.13
C PHE A 159 -16.73 5.61 -2.36
N LEU A 160 -17.13 6.04 -3.56
CA LEU A 160 -16.44 5.63 -4.78
C LEU A 160 -14.96 6.04 -4.76
N LEU A 161 -14.65 7.29 -4.43
CA LEU A 161 -13.27 7.79 -4.36
C LEU A 161 -12.42 7.10 -3.29
N SER A 162 -13.03 6.64 -2.19
CA SER A 162 -12.31 5.86 -1.17
C SER A 162 -11.82 4.50 -1.67
N LEU A 163 -12.41 3.97 -2.75
CA LEU A 163 -11.98 2.71 -3.33
C LEU A 163 -10.58 2.82 -3.93
N SER A 164 -10.25 3.95 -4.58
CA SER A 164 -8.93 4.17 -5.21
C SER A 164 -7.76 3.96 -4.23
N PRO A 165 -7.61 4.74 -3.14
CA PRO A 165 -6.53 4.56 -2.18
C PRO A 165 -6.62 3.20 -1.46
N SER A 166 -7.82 2.72 -1.14
CA SER A 166 -8.00 1.41 -0.48
C SER A 166 -7.47 0.23 -1.29
N ILE A 167 -7.49 0.31 -2.64
CA ILE A 167 -7.03 -0.73 -3.54
C ILE A 167 -5.55 -0.53 -3.87
N ILE A 168 -5.18 0.64 -4.39
CA ILE A 168 -3.79 0.85 -4.87
C ILE A 168 -2.80 0.80 -3.72
N GLU A 169 -3.11 1.41 -2.58
CA GLU A 169 -2.15 1.48 -1.47
C GLU A 169 -1.97 0.11 -0.80
N GLU A 170 -3.06 -0.64 -0.62
CA GLU A 170 -2.99 -1.95 0.02
C GLU A 170 -2.46 -3.06 -0.90
N ILE A 171 -2.68 -2.96 -2.21
CA ILE A 171 -2.17 -3.94 -3.18
C ILE A 171 -0.79 -3.55 -3.67
N ALA A 172 -0.69 -2.42 -4.38
CA ALA A 172 0.52 -1.99 -5.07
C ALA A 172 1.59 -1.47 -4.09
N TYR A 173 1.19 -0.71 -3.07
CA TYR A 173 2.17 -0.07 -2.17
C TYR A 173 2.45 -0.86 -0.88
N ARG A 174 1.78 -1.99 -0.67
CA ARG A 174 1.96 -2.83 0.53
C ARG A 174 2.12 -4.31 0.20
N THR A 175 1.12 -4.91 -0.43
CA THR A 175 1.13 -6.36 -0.69
C THR A 175 2.22 -6.76 -1.69
N VAL A 176 2.47 -5.95 -2.72
CA VAL A 176 3.59 -6.17 -3.66
C VAL A 176 4.93 -6.19 -2.94
N PHE A 177 5.18 -5.26 -2.02
CA PHE A 177 6.44 -5.24 -1.24
C PHE A 177 6.60 -6.47 -0.35
N TYR A 178 5.52 -6.96 0.24
CA TYR A 178 5.53 -8.24 0.95
C TYR A 178 5.84 -9.41 0.00
N ALA A 179 5.16 -9.46 -1.15
CA ALA A 179 5.37 -10.48 -2.17
C ALA A 179 6.80 -10.45 -2.69
N PHE A 180 7.39 -9.27 -2.85
CA PHE A 180 8.79 -9.08 -3.24
C PHE A 180 9.73 -9.70 -2.20
N CYS A 181 9.56 -9.42 -0.91
CA CYS A 181 10.32 -10.05 0.15
C CYS A 181 10.21 -11.59 0.11
N LEU A 182 8.98 -12.11 -0.04
CA LEU A 182 8.72 -13.55 -0.12
C LEU A 182 9.32 -14.19 -1.40
N SER A 183 9.36 -13.44 -2.50
CA SER A 183 9.89 -13.89 -3.79
C SER A 183 11.42 -14.08 -3.77
N MET A 184 12.10 -13.38 -2.83
CA MET A 184 13.54 -13.34 -2.70
C MET A 184 14.07 -14.40 -1.72
N VAL A 185 13.24 -14.90 -0.80
CA VAL A 185 13.63 -16.02 0.06
C VAL A 185 13.57 -17.36 -0.69
N SER A 186 14.51 -18.25 -0.37
CA SER A 186 14.56 -19.58 -1.00
C SER A 186 13.39 -20.47 -0.52
N GLY A 187 13.04 -20.38 0.77
CA GLY A 187 11.98 -21.18 1.39
C GLY A 187 10.55 -20.76 1.01
N GLN A 188 9.57 -21.54 1.47
CA GLN A 188 8.13 -21.33 1.20
C GLN A 188 7.49 -20.21 2.06
N LYS A 189 8.20 -19.74 3.09
CA LYS A 189 7.75 -18.68 4.00
C LYS A 189 8.95 -17.92 4.57
N LEU A 190 8.70 -16.74 5.14
CA LEU A 190 9.68 -16.04 5.98
C LEU A 190 9.89 -16.87 7.27
N GLN A 191 11.14 -17.12 7.64
CA GLN A 191 11.52 -18.02 8.73
C GLN A 191 12.20 -17.32 9.90
N SER A 192 12.90 -16.20 9.66
CA SER A 192 13.64 -15.49 10.72
C SER A 192 12.98 -14.17 11.09
N LYS A 193 13.19 -13.73 12.34
CA LYS A 193 12.71 -12.42 12.82
C LYS A 193 13.21 -11.25 11.95
N GLY A 194 14.44 -11.34 11.42
CA GLY A 194 14.97 -10.33 10.50
C GLY A 194 14.27 -10.30 9.14
N GLN A 195 13.84 -11.46 8.62
CA GLN A 195 13.03 -11.53 7.40
C GLN A 195 11.64 -10.95 7.62
N GLU A 196 11.02 -11.22 8.78
CA GLU A 196 9.74 -10.62 9.15
C GLU A 196 9.85 -9.11 9.34
N LEU A 197 10.89 -8.63 10.03
CA LEU A 197 11.16 -7.19 10.19
C LEU A 197 11.35 -6.51 8.83
N THR A 198 12.14 -7.10 7.93
CA THR A 198 12.31 -6.58 6.57
C THR A 198 10.97 -6.48 5.84
N ALA A 199 10.13 -7.51 5.95
CA ALA A 199 8.81 -7.48 5.32
C ALA A 199 7.92 -6.36 5.90
N TYR A 200 7.90 -6.17 7.22
CA TYR A 200 7.15 -5.07 7.84
C TYR A 200 7.68 -3.69 7.40
N VAL A 201 9.00 -3.51 7.34
CA VAL A 201 9.59 -2.25 6.83
C VAL A 201 9.17 -2.01 5.39
N MET A 202 9.29 -3.01 4.51
CA MET A 202 8.95 -2.87 3.09
C MET A 202 7.44 -2.69 2.86
N MET A 203 6.59 -3.26 3.71
CA MET A 203 5.14 -3.05 3.68
C MET A 203 4.71 -1.65 4.16
N THR A 204 5.61 -0.85 4.73
CA THR A 204 5.22 0.41 5.39
C THR A 204 6.02 1.60 4.89
N ILE A 205 7.35 1.57 5.04
CA ILE A 205 8.20 2.73 4.82
C ILE A 205 8.14 3.25 3.38
N PRO A 206 8.28 2.43 2.31
CA PRO A 206 8.30 2.95 0.95
C PRO A 206 7.10 3.84 0.62
N HIS A 207 5.91 3.44 1.05
CA HIS A 207 4.68 4.19 0.84
C HIS A 207 4.55 5.45 1.72
N ILE A 208 5.08 5.42 2.94
CA ILE A 208 5.00 6.58 3.85
C ILE A 208 5.84 7.76 3.33
N LEU A 209 6.98 7.48 2.66
CA LEU A 209 7.92 8.53 2.27
C LEU A 209 7.29 9.66 1.42
N PRO A 210 6.51 9.40 0.35
CA PRO A 210 5.83 10.44 -0.41
C PRO A 210 4.93 11.39 0.40
N HIS A 211 4.38 10.96 1.54
CA HIS A 211 3.58 11.83 2.40
C HIS A 211 4.43 12.86 3.17
N THR A 212 5.74 12.64 3.27
CA THR A 212 6.65 13.43 4.11
C THR A 212 7.47 14.46 3.33
N VAL A 213 7.22 14.62 2.03
CA VAL A 213 7.93 15.58 1.16
C VAL A 213 7.82 17.02 1.69
N GLU A 214 6.68 17.36 2.27
CA GLU A 214 6.41 18.72 2.74
C GLU A 214 7.25 19.12 3.96
N CYS A 215 7.80 18.16 4.71
CA CYS A 215 8.69 18.44 5.84
C CYS A 215 9.97 19.17 5.42
N PHE A 216 10.37 19.07 4.14
CA PHE A 216 11.60 19.70 3.63
C PHE A 216 11.39 21.09 3.02
N LYS A 217 10.17 21.64 3.07
CA LYS A 217 9.85 22.97 2.51
C LYS A 217 10.75 24.09 3.06
N ASN A 218 11.17 23.98 4.32
CA ASN A 218 11.99 24.98 5.01
C ASN A 218 13.50 24.64 5.02
N GLY A 219 13.94 23.69 4.19
CA GLY A 219 15.33 23.25 4.09
C GLY A 219 15.59 21.85 4.68
N PHE A 220 16.72 21.24 4.29
CA PHE A 220 17.04 19.85 4.65
C PHE A 220 17.29 19.65 6.15
N LEU A 221 18.15 20.48 6.75
CA LEU A 221 18.55 20.33 8.16
C LEU A 221 17.41 20.61 9.13
N SER A 222 16.60 21.63 8.85
CA SER A 222 15.39 21.99 9.61
C SER A 222 14.30 20.92 9.45
N GLY A 223 14.11 20.41 8.23
CA GLY A 223 13.11 19.39 7.92
C GLY A 223 13.44 17.98 8.42
N LEU A 224 14.71 17.67 8.72
CA LEU A 224 15.12 16.30 9.08
C LEU A 224 14.44 15.79 10.35
N LEU A 225 14.34 16.62 11.39
CA LEU A 225 13.66 16.25 12.63
C LEU A 225 12.15 16.08 12.42
N GLU A 226 11.53 17.02 11.70
CA GLU A 226 10.10 16.97 11.37
C GLU A 226 9.78 15.73 10.53
N TRP A 227 10.65 15.40 9.56
CA TRP A 227 10.55 14.21 8.74
C TRP A 227 10.64 12.92 9.57
N LEU A 228 11.62 12.82 10.47
CA LEU A 228 11.75 11.66 11.36
C LEU A 228 10.51 11.47 12.22
N ILE A 229 10.00 12.55 12.83
CA ILE A 229 8.77 12.52 13.63
C ILE A 229 7.59 12.08 12.76
N SER A 230 7.45 12.66 11.56
CA SER A 230 6.36 12.36 10.63
C SER A 230 6.39 10.90 10.18
N VAL A 231 7.56 10.37 9.80
CA VAL A 231 7.72 8.96 9.43
C VAL A 231 7.31 8.05 10.59
N VAL A 232 7.73 8.35 11.82
CA VAL A 232 7.35 7.57 13.00
C VAL A 232 5.85 7.63 13.25
N LEU A 233 5.23 8.81 13.16
CA LEU A 233 3.78 8.97 13.35
C LEU A 233 2.98 8.22 12.28
N TYR A 234 3.31 8.40 10.99
CA TYR A 234 2.67 7.67 9.90
C TYR A 234 2.85 6.16 10.04
N LEU A 235 4.04 5.71 10.47
CA LEU A 235 4.31 4.29 10.69
C LEU A 235 3.45 3.72 11.83
N LEU A 236 3.34 4.41 12.96
CA LEU A 236 2.61 3.92 14.12
C LEU A 236 1.10 3.98 13.94
N ILE A 237 0.58 5.08 13.38
CA ILE A 237 -0.86 5.35 13.30
C ILE A 237 -1.49 4.61 12.11
N PHE A 238 -0.81 4.55 10.96
CA PHE A 238 -1.38 3.99 9.74
C PHE A 238 -0.60 2.78 9.23
N GLY A 239 0.71 2.93 9.03
CA GLY A 239 1.56 1.95 8.37
C GLY A 239 1.51 0.56 9.00
N LEU A 240 1.82 0.46 10.29
CA LEU A 240 1.88 -0.81 11.02
C LEU A 240 0.51 -1.42 11.24
N VAL A 241 -0.54 -0.60 11.40
CA VAL A 241 -1.91 -1.07 11.60
C VAL A 241 -2.34 -1.92 10.41
N PHE A 242 -2.22 -1.38 9.20
CA PHE A 242 -2.62 -2.10 7.99
C PHE A 242 -1.69 -3.27 7.68
N ALA A 243 -0.37 -3.10 7.84
CA ALA A 243 0.56 -4.21 7.67
C ALA A 243 0.29 -5.37 8.64
N PHE A 244 -0.05 -5.07 9.90
CA PHE A 244 -0.44 -6.07 10.89
C PHE A 244 -1.76 -6.73 10.52
N LEU A 245 -2.75 -5.94 10.10
CA LEU A 245 -4.06 -6.43 9.70
C LEU A 245 -3.97 -7.40 8.51
N GLN A 246 -3.21 -7.03 7.46
CA GLN A 246 -2.94 -7.92 6.32
C GLN A 246 -2.24 -9.23 6.74
N ARG A 247 -1.25 -9.14 7.65
CA ARG A 247 -0.43 -10.28 8.08
C ARG A 247 -1.17 -11.23 9.04
N LYS A 248 -2.03 -10.70 9.91
CA LYS A 248 -2.70 -11.48 10.96
C LYS A 248 -4.13 -11.87 10.60
N ARG A 249 -4.79 -11.10 9.74
CA ARG A 249 -6.15 -11.36 9.28
C ARG A 249 -6.14 -11.73 7.79
N ASP A 250 -6.15 -10.73 6.91
CA ASP A 250 -6.14 -10.87 5.46
C ASP A 250 -6.08 -9.49 4.77
N ILE A 251 -5.77 -9.50 3.47
CA ILE A 251 -5.68 -8.29 2.63
C ILE A 251 -7.01 -7.53 2.61
N ALA A 252 -8.14 -8.24 2.47
CA ALA A 252 -9.46 -7.61 2.41
C ALA A 252 -9.78 -6.78 3.65
N SER A 253 -9.47 -7.27 4.85
CA SER A 253 -9.70 -6.50 6.08
C SER A 253 -8.90 -5.19 6.13
N ALA A 254 -7.68 -5.17 5.59
CA ALA A 254 -6.87 -3.96 5.51
C ALA A 254 -7.41 -2.98 4.46
N MET A 255 -7.82 -3.47 3.28
CA MET A 255 -8.48 -2.65 2.25
C MET A 255 -9.75 -2.00 2.80
N VAL A 256 -10.61 -2.77 3.47
CA VAL A 256 -11.85 -2.24 4.07
C VAL A 256 -11.54 -1.22 5.17
N ALA A 257 -10.55 -1.48 6.03
CA ALA A 257 -10.15 -0.53 7.05
C ALA A 257 -9.63 0.78 6.44
N HIS A 258 -8.75 0.70 5.45
CA HIS A 258 -8.20 1.87 4.75
C HIS A 258 -9.32 2.66 4.08
N GLY A 259 -10.15 2.00 3.27
CA GLY A 259 -11.28 2.65 2.60
C GLY A 259 -12.27 3.28 3.57
N THR A 260 -12.48 2.69 4.76
CA THR A 260 -13.35 3.29 5.79
C THR A 260 -12.76 4.59 6.34
N ILE A 261 -11.44 4.65 6.58
CA ILE A 261 -10.77 5.89 7.03
C ILE A 261 -10.92 6.98 5.97
N ASP A 262 -10.60 6.66 4.72
CA ASP A 262 -10.67 7.64 3.63
C ASP A 262 -12.10 8.06 3.34
N PHE A 263 -13.06 7.14 3.41
CA PHE A 263 -14.49 7.45 3.29
C PHE A 263 -14.94 8.46 4.35
N MET A 264 -14.56 8.26 5.62
CA MET A 264 -14.85 9.22 6.70
C MET A 264 -14.20 10.58 6.42
N ARG A 265 -12.91 10.58 6.05
CA ARG A 265 -12.18 11.79 5.71
C ARG A 265 -12.86 12.56 4.57
N PHE A 266 -13.23 11.86 3.50
CA PHE A 266 -13.86 12.46 2.33
C PHE A 266 -15.26 12.99 2.61
N CYS A 267 -16.02 12.31 3.48
CA CYS A 267 -17.33 12.80 3.92
C CYS A 267 -17.22 14.11 4.70
N LEU A 268 -16.20 14.26 5.55
CA LEU A 268 -16.09 15.37 6.51
C LEU A 268 -15.25 16.56 6.01
N PHE A 269 -14.18 16.31 5.25
CA PHE A 269 -13.18 17.32 4.86
C PHE A 269 -13.12 17.55 3.35
N GLY A 270 -14.07 17.00 2.59
CA GLY A 270 -14.16 17.18 1.15
C GLY A 270 -13.42 16.11 0.36
N LEU A 271 -13.68 16.10 -0.94
CA LEU A 271 -13.05 15.16 -1.86
C LEU A 271 -11.63 15.67 -2.23
N PRO A 272 -10.65 14.76 -2.43
CA PRO A 272 -9.32 15.14 -2.88
C PRO A 272 -9.36 15.40 -4.40
N ILE A 273 -9.93 16.54 -4.79
CA ILE A 273 -10.07 16.99 -6.19
C ILE A 273 -8.91 17.93 -6.53
#